data_AF-A0A0F8YI80-F1
#
_entry.id   AF-A0A0F8YI80-F1
#
_cell.length_a   1.000
_cell.length_b   1.000
_cell.length_c   1.000
_cell.angle_alpha   90.00
_cell.angle_beta   90.00
_cell.angle_gamma   90.00
#
_symmetry.space_group_name_H-M   'P 1'
#
loop_
_entity.id
_entity.type
_entity.pdbx_description
1 polymer ?
#
loop_
_entity_poly.entity_id
_entity_poly.type
_entity_poly.pdbx_seq_one_letter_code
_entity_poly.pdbx_strand_id
1 'polypeptide(L)'
;MVIDQMKLTNTERIEEIMDDAKSTISDRGKERDMPDGERTIPRCVTAFNAITGYTLSNEDGWLFMQVLKQCRSKQGKYKYDDFRDGIGYAALRAEEAQMAHENDVVIPEITFTEAV
;
A
#
# COMPACT_ATOMS: atom_id res chain seq x y z
N MET A 1 33.07 29.45 -14.25
CA MET A 1 32.42 28.54 -13.29
C MET A 1 31.24 27.90 -14.02
N VAL A 2 31.46 26.73 -14.62
CA VAL A 2 30.39 25.96 -15.26
C VAL A 2 29.76 25.17 -14.12
N ILE A 3 28.53 25.53 -13.74
CA ILE A 3 27.74 24.70 -12.85
C ILE A 3 27.36 23.48 -13.70
N ASP A 4 28.02 22.37 -13.40
CA ASP A 4 27.73 21.07 -13.99
C ASP A 4 26.31 20.67 -13.59
N GLN A 5 25.36 20.91 -14.49
CA GLN A 5 24.03 20.33 -14.35
C GLN A 5 24.15 18.86 -14.73
N MET A 6 24.59 18.04 -13.78
CA MET A 6 24.46 16.59 -13.84
C MET A 6 22.99 16.26 -14.05
N LYS A 7 22.63 15.98 -15.31
CA LYS A 7 21.34 15.43 -15.67
C LYS A 7 21.32 14.02 -15.10
N LEU A 8 20.64 13.81 -13.97
CA LEU A 8 20.33 12.49 -13.42
C LEU A 8 19.97 11.53 -14.57
N THR A 9 20.64 10.40 -14.61
CA THR A 9 20.30 9.30 -15.51
C THR A 9 18.87 8.82 -15.22
N ASN A 10 18.21 8.21 -16.18
CA ASN A 10 16.81 7.78 -15.99
C ASN A 10 16.66 6.79 -14.84
N THR A 11 17.69 6.00 -14.53
CA THR A 11 17.69 5.04 -13.42
C THR A 11 17.71 5.75 -12.07
N GLU A 12 18.58 6.75 -11.87
CA GLU A 12 18.68 7.50 -10.61
C GLU A 12 17.36 8.21 -10.27
N ARG A 13 16.62 8.68 -11.28
CA ARG A 13 15.29 9.29 -11.07
C ARG A 13 14.24 8.29 -10.59
N ILE A 14 14.31 7.03 -11.01
CA ILE A 14 13.36 6.00 -10.59
C ILE A 14 13.61 5.66 -9.12
N GLU A 15 14.88 5.50 -8.73
CA GLU A 15 15.28 5.21 -7.35
C GLU A 15 14.82 6.33 -6.41
N GLU A 16 15.05 7.60 -6.76
CA GLU A 16 14.57 8.75 -6.00
C GLU A 16 13.05 8.73 -5.79
N ILE A 17 12.28 8.40 -6.82
CA ILE A 17 10.82 8.33 -6.74
C ILE A 17 10.37 7.20 -5.80
N MET A 18 11.02 6.04 -5.89
CA MET A 18 10.70 4.89 -5.05
C MET A 18 11.04 5.16 -3.58
N ASP A 19 12.19 5.78 -3.31
CA ASP A 19 12.62 6.13 -1.95
C ASP A 19 11.72 7.21 -1.32
N ASP A 20 11.29 8.19 -2.10
CA ASP A 20 10.33 9.21 -1.65
C ASP A 20 8.95 8.60 -1.35
N ALA A 21 8.47 7.67 -2.18
CA ALA A 21 7.23 6.94 -1.88
C ALA A 21 7.35 6.11 -0.59
N LYS A 22 8.45 5.36 -0.43
CA LYS A 22 8.74 4.53 0.74
C LYS A 22 8.82 5.36 2.03
N SER A 23 9.59 6.44 2.01
CA SER A 23 9.72 7.34 3.16
C SER A 23 8.37 7.96 3.52
N THR A 24 7.63 8.45 2.53
CA THR A 24 6.32 9.05 2.73
C THR A 24 5.32 8.09 3.39
N ILE A 25 5.22 6.84 2.94
CA ILE A 25 4.30 5.87 3.58
C ILE A 25 4.77 5.48 4.98
N SER A 26 6.09 5.36 5.21
CA SER A 26 6.64 5.04 6.53
C SER A 26 6.37 6.14 7.54
N ASP A 27 6.59 7.40 7.17
CA ASP A 27 6.35 8.54 8.05
C ASP A 27 4.87 8.72 8.34
N ARG A 28 3.99 8.51 7.34
CA ARG A 28 2.54 8.49 7.57
C ARG A 28 2.12 7.39 8.52
N GLY A 29 2.74 6.21 8.45
CA GLY A 29 2.48 5.13 9.40
C GLY A 29 2.81 5.55 10.82
N LYS A 30 3.98 6.16 11.05
CA LYS A 30 4.39 6.67 12.38
C LYS A 30 3.42 7.72 12.93
N GLU A 31 2.84 8.56 12.07
CA GLU A 31 1.93 9.64 12.46
C GLU A 31 0.49 9.17 12.70
N ARG A 32 0.03 8.14 11.98
CA ARG A 32 -1.40 7.83 11.83
C ARG A 32 -1.79 6.44 12.29
N ASP A 33 -0.86 5.49 12.29
CA ASP A 33 -1.14 4.15 12.75
C ASP A 33 -1.26 4.15 14.27
N MET A 34 -2.08 3.24 14.78
CA MET A 34 -2.29 3.09 16.22
C MET A 34 -1.01 2.55 16.89
N PRO A 35 -0.83 2.73 18.21
CA PRO A 35 0.37 2.25 18.91
C PRO A 35 0.63 0.74 18.81
N ASP A 36 -0.40 -0.05 18.50
CA ASP A 36 -0.35 -1.49 18.25
C ASP A 36 0.01 -1.86 16.79
N GLY A 37 0.18 -0.86 15.93
CA GLY A 37 0.47 -1.03 14.51
C GLY A 37 -0.77 -1.15 13.61
N GLU A 38 -1.99 -0.98 14.14
CA GLU A 38 -3.19 -1.00 13.30
C GLU A 38 -3.21 0.20 12.34
N ARG A 39 -3.32 -0.11 11.04
CA ARG A 39 -3.39 0.89 9.96
C ARG A 39 -4.80 1.43 9.77
N THR A 40 -4.88 2.55 9.07
CA THR A 40 -6.17 3.24 8.82
C THR A 40 -7.14 2.43 7.93
N ILE A 41 -6.65 1.66 6.95
CA ILE A 41 -7.52 1.00 5.96
C ILE A 41 -8.46 -0.06 6.55
N PRO A 42 -8.02 -0.98 7.42
CA PRO A 42 -8.93 -1.91 8.10
C PRO A 42 -10.14 -1.24 8.76
N ARG A 43 -9.93 -0.09 9.42
CA ARG A 43 -11.00 0.70 10.03
C ARG A 43 -11.94 1.29 8.99
N CYS A 44 -11.40 1.84 7.91
CA CYS A 44 -12.20 2.37 6.80
C CYS A 44 -13.05 1.30 6.15
N VAL A 45 -12.47 0.13 5.84
CA VAL A 45 -13.17 -1.00 5.20
C VAL A 45 -14.25 -1.55 6.12
N THR A 46 -13.95 -1.75 7.41
CA THR A 46 -14.93 -2.20 8.40
C THR A 46 -16.13 -1.25 8.47
N ALA A 47 -15.88 0.05 8.59
CA ALA A 47 -16.94 1.05 8.63
C ALA A 47 -17.73 1.11 7.32
N PHE A 48 -17.05 1.08 6.17
CA PHE A 48 -17.70 1.12 4.86
C PHE A 48 -18.63 -0.09 4.66
N ASN A 49 -18.15 -1.29 4.96
CA ASN A 49 -18.94 -2.51 4.88
C ASN A 49 -20.18 -2.45 5.80
N ALA A 50 -20.01 -1.97 7.04
CA ALA A 50 -21.12 -1.81 7.98
C ALA A 50 -22.18 -0.80 7.50
N ILE A 51 -21.76 0.30 6.87
CA ILE A 51 -22.68 1.36 6.39
C ILE A 51 -23.41 0.92 5.12
N THR A 52 -22.73 0.23 4.21
CA THR A 52 -23.24 -0.03 2.86
C THR A 52 -23.82 -1.43 2.67
N GLY A 53 -23.49 -2.38 3.55
CA GLY A 53 -23.82 -3.79 3.39
C GLY A 53 -22.95 -4.54 2.37
N TYR A 54 -21.93 -3.89 1.80
CA TYR A 54 -20.94 -4.56 0.95
C TYR A 54 -19.89 -5.31 1.78
N THR A 55 -19.11 -6.15 1.11
CA THR A 55 -18.02 -6.91 1.71
C THR A 55 -16.74 -6.67 0.92
N LEU A 56 -16.06 -5.57 1.24
CA LEU A 56 -14.72 -5.27 0.74
C LEU A 56 -13.67 -5.87 1.66
N SER A 57 -12.55 -6.32 1.09
CA SER A 57 -11.33 -6.66 1.80
C SER A 57 -10.46 -5.40 2.05
N ASN A 58 -9.43 -5.53 2.89
CA ASN A 58 -8.42 -4.47 3.05
C ASN A 58 -7.68 -4.20 1.72
N GLU A 59 -7.43 -5.24 0.94
CA GLU A 59 -6.83 -5.14 -0.39
C GLU A 59 -7.71 -4.25 -1.31
N ASP A 60 -9.03 -4.47 -1.31
CA ASP A 60 -9.99 -3.65 -2.06
C ASP A 60 -9.97 -2.19 -1.61
N GLY A 61 -9.79 -1.95 -0.30
CA GLY A 61 -9.60 -0.61 0.25
C GLY A 61 -8.40 0.11 -0.35
N TRP A 62 -7.25 -0.56 -0.44
CA TRP A 62 -6.07 0.02 -1.09
C TRP A 62 -6.21 0.15 -2.60
N LEU A 63 -6.86 -0.80 -3.27
CA LEU A 63 -7.20 -0.69 -4.70
C LEU A 63 -8.04 0.57 -4.96
N PHE A 64 -9.04 0.84 -4.13
CA PHE A 64 -9.85 2.06 -4.23
C PHE A 64 -8.98 3.33 -4.10
N MET A 65 -8.04 3.34 -3.16
CA MET A 65 -7.11 4.46 -2.98
C MET A 65 -6.17 4.66 -4.18
N GLN A 66 -5.72 3.58 -4.83
CA GLN A 66 -4.96 3.66 -6.08
C GLN A 66 -5.80 4.27 -7.20
N VAL A 67 -7.05 3.82 -7.38
CA VAL A 67 -7.98 4.36 -8.38
C VAL A 67 -8.21 5.85 -8.15
N LEU A 68 -8.41 6.28 -6.90
CA LEU A 68 -8.53 7.70 -6.55
C LEU A 68 -7.32 8.52 -7.04
N LYS A 69 -6.11 8.01 -6.83
CA LYS A 69 -4.87 8.69 -7.22
C LYS A 69 -4.67 8.72 -8.73
N GLN A 70 -5.01 7.63 -9.42
CA GLN A 70 -5.04 7.60 -10.88
C GLN A 70 -6.02 8.64 -11.45
N CYS A 71 -7.25 8.71 -10.91
CA CYS A 71 -8.24 9.71 -11.32
C CYS A 71 -7.73 11.15 -11.10
N ARG A 72 -7.13 11.44 -9.93
CA ARG A 72 -6.55 12.76 -9.63
C ARG A 72 -5.40 13.12 -10.57
N SER A 73 -4.55 12.17 -10.92
CA SER A 73 -3.44 12.39 -11.87
C SER A 73 -3.91 12.82 -13.27
N LYS A 74 -5.16 12.50 -13.63
CA LYS A 74 -5.79 12.88 -14.91
C LYS A 74 -6.56 14.19 -14.83
N GLN A 75 -6.73 14.76 -13.64
CA GLN A 75 -7.51 15.97 -13.42
C GLN A 75 -6.61 17.16 -13.04
N GLY A 76 -6.70 18.25 -13.80
CA GLY A 76 -6.01 19.49 -13.47
C GLY A 76 -4.53 19.49 -13.88
N LYS A 77 -3.71 20.21 -13.11
CA LYS A 77 -2.26 20.34 -13.36
C LYS A 77 -1.50 19.16 -12.76
N TYR A 78 -0.35 18.83 -13.36
CA TYR A 78 0.57 17.83 -12.83
C TYR A 78 0.88 18.07 -11.34
N LYS A 79 0.70 17.04 -10.53
CA LYS A 79 1.09 16.98 -9.12
C LYS A 79 1.80 15.65 -8.88
N TYR A 80 3.07 15.74 -8.53
CA TYR A 80 3.91 14.57 -8.25
C TYR A 80 3.36 13.71 -7.10
N ASP A 81 2.72 14.33 -6.09
CA ASP A 81 2.05 13.65 -4.98
C ASP A 81 1.06 12.55 -5.42
N ASP A 82 0.37 12.74 -6.56
CA ASP A 82 -0.60 11.75 -7.02
C ASP A 82 0.07 10.45 -7.49
N PHE A 83 1.28 10.55 -8.06
CA PHE A 83 2.07 9.40 -8.49
C PHE A 83 2.80 8.74 -7.32
N ARG A 84 3.42 9.54 -6.47
CA ARG A 84 4.08 9.07 -5.24
C ARG A 84 3.12 8.28 -4.35
N ASP A 85 1.94 8.83 -4.09
CA ASP A 85 0.91 8.14 -3.30
C ASP A 85 0.40 6.88 -4.02
N GLY A 86 0.31 6.92 -5.36
CA GLY A 86 -0.04 5.73 -6.16
C GLY A 86 0.94 4.57 -5.96
N ILE A 87 2.25 4.85 -5.95
CA ILE A 87 3.30 3.85 -5.67
C ILE A 87 3.18 3.35 -4.23
N GLY A 88 3.03 4.26 -3.26
CA GLY A 88 2.88 3.90 -1.86
C GLY A 88 1.66 3.00 -1.59
N TYR A 89 0.50 3.33 -2.17
CA TYR A 89 -0.71 2.52 -2.05
C TYR A 89 -0.64 1.19 -2.81
N ALA A 90 0.15 1.12 -3.89
CA ALA A 90 0.45 -0.14 -4.55
C ALA A 90 1.28 -1.07 -3.65
N ALA A 91 2.29 -0.53 -2.95
CA ALA A 91 3.08 -1.30 -2.01
C ALA A 91 2.24 -1.83 -0.83
N LEU A 92 1.40 -0.97 -0.23
CA LEU A 92 0.52 -1.37 0.89
C LEU A 92 -0.53 -2.41 0.45
N ARG A 93 -1.06 -2.30 -0.77
CA ARG A 93 -1.94 -3.33 -1.32
C ARG A 93 -1.24 -4.67 -1.51
N ALA A 94 0.00 -4.64 -2.03
CA ALA A 94 0.79 -5.85 -2.23
C ALA A 94 1.05 -6.57 -0.90
N GLU A 95 1.31 -5.82 0.17
CA GLU A 95 1.47 -6.37 1.51
C GLU A 95 0.19 -7.03 2.04
N GLU A 96 -0.99 -6.39 1.92
CA GLU A 96 -2.26 -7.05 2.30
C GLU A 96 -2.50 -8.34 1.50
N ALA A 97 -2.19 -8.34 0.21
CA ALA A 97 -2.30 -9.53 -0.63
C ALA A 97 -1.32 -10.63 -0.22
N GLN A 98 -0.07 -10.28 0.14
CA GLN A 98 0.91 -11.23 0.67
C GLN A 98 0.43 -11.83 1.99
N MET A 99 -0.03 -11.02 2.92
CA MET A 99 -0.57 -11.48 4.20
C MET A 99 -1.79 -12.38 4.02
N ALA A 100 -2.69 -12.06 3.09
CA ALA A 100 -3.83 -12.92 2.78
C ALA A 100 -3.37 -14.30 2.26
N HIS A 101 -2.41 -14.33 1.33
CA HIS A 101 -1.85 -15.57 0.82
C HIS A 101 -1.11 -16.39 1.88
N GLU A 102 -0.37 -15.76 2.79
CA GLU A 102 0.31 -16.45 3.89
C GLU A 102 -0.68 -17.10 4.87
N ASN A 103 -1.80 -16.43 5.16
CA ASN A 103 -2.85 -16.95 6.03
C ASN A 103 -3.65 -18.10 5.39
N ASP A 104 -3.69 -18.17 4.05
CA ASP A 104 -4.31 -19.28 3.31
C ASP A 104 -3.43 -20.55 3.26
N VAL A 105 -2.16 -20.47 3.66
CA VAL A 105 -1.29 -21.65 3.80
C VAL A 105 -1.66 -22.39 5.09
N VAL A 106 -2.69 -23.23 5.01
CA VAL A 106 -3.02 -24.21 6.05
C VAL A 106 -1.86 -25.20 6.18
N ILE A 107 -1.13 -25.14 7.30
CA ILE A 107 -0.24 -26.23 7.71
C ILE A 107 -1.15 -27.45 7.95
N PRO A 108 -1.01 -28.57 7.22
CA PRO A 108 -1.86 -29.72 7.49
C PRO A 108 -1.59 -30.19 8.92
N GLU A 109 -2.65 -30.23 9.72
CA GLU A 109 -2.62 -30.79 11.06
C GLU A 109 -2.16 -32.25 10.94
N ILE A 110 -0.93 -32.53 11.39
CA ILE A 110 -0.38 -33.90 11.38
C ILE A 110 -1.20 -34.69 12.39
N THR A 111 -2.21 -35.41 11.88
CA THR A 111 -2.97 -36.35 12.68
C THR A 111 -2.08 -37.58 12.87
N PHE A 112 -1.41 -37.65 14.03
CA PHE A 112 -0.80 -38.90 14.45
C PHE A 112 -1.93 -39.88 14.76
N THR A 113 -2.23 -40.75 13.80
CA THR A 113 -3.08 -41.90 14.07
C THR A 113 -2.29 -42.78 15.04
N GLU A 114 -2.79 -42.92 16.27
CA GLU A 114 -2.24 -43.86 17.24
C GLU A 114 -2.23 -45.26 16.60
N ALA A 115 -1.04 -45.79 16.35
CA ALA A 115 -0.87 -47.13 15.84
C ALA A 115 -1.26 -48.12 16.96
N VAL A 116 -2.22 -48.97 16.61
CA VAL A 116 -2.78 -50.09 17.39
C VAL A 116 -1.69 -51.00 17.96
#